data_AF-A0A1B8ZA62-F1
#
_entry.id   AF-A0A1B8ZA62-F1
#
_cell.length_a   1.000
_cell.length_b   1.000
_cell.length_c   1.000
_cell.angle_alpha   90.00
_cell.angle_beta   90.00
_cell.angle_gamma   90.00
#
_symmetry.space_group_name_H-M   'P 1'
#
loop_
_entity.id
_entity.type
_entity.pdbx_description
1 polymer ?
#
loop_
_entity_poly.entity_id
_entity_poly.type
_entity_poly.pdbx_seq_one_letter_code
_entity_poly.pdbx_strand_id
1 'polypeptide(L)'
;MKTFLAPKPINFKLGEYINKGVELLKKDFGNIFVAFLLCCLMSIIPFCAAVAMGNMYKYLRKLNRNQPASPGDIFDFKDFMPYFILQLIILGGFLLLYIPLIIVMVVTGSISGRDEGNPLLLLFMIPYLFIMIAAIYYFALKAFYITPLISLKGITDIKEAWNISKVMTKGNLLSIFLFSLIVSILAQIGAIACGIGVFLTLPFLYTANYFAYEDAIQQIEHDEIIEIGSKNEF
;
A
#
# COMPACT_ATOMS: atom_id res chain seq x y z
N MET A 1 -0.41 22.87 -9.01
CA MET A 1 0.89 22.79 -9.72
C MET A 1 1.09 21.32 -10.10
N LYS A 2 1.09 20.97 -11.39
CA LYS A 2 1.40 19.60 -11.81
C LYS A 2 2.87 19.35 -11.47
N THR A 3 3.13 18.47 -10.51
CA THR A 3 4.51 18.04 -10.23
C THR A 3 4.97 17.19 -11.40
N PHE A 4 6.00 17.62 -12.11
CA PHE A 4 6.64 16.80 -13.14
C PHE A 4 7.42 15.68 -12.46
N LEU A 5 6.91 14.46 -12.57
CA LEU A 5 7.59 13.26 -12.10
C LEU A 5 8.34 12.65 -13.28
N ALA A 6 9.59 12.22 -13.07
CA ALA A 6 10.29 11.37 -14.01
C ALA A 6 10.39 9.96 -13.42
N PRO A 7 9.49 9.04 -13.79
CA PRO A 7 9.49 7.70 -13.24
C PRO A 7 10.79 6.98 -13.56
N LYS A 8 11.48 6.51 -12.53
CA LYS A 8 12.67 5.66 -12.65
C LYS A 8 12.64 4.57 -11.58
N PRO A 9 13.42 3.49 -11.76
CA PRO A 9 13.63 2.49 -10.70
C PRO A 9 14.10 3.15 -9.39
N ILE A 10 13.50 2.77 -8.27
CA ILE A 10 13.83 3.32 -6.95
C ILE A 10 14.98 2.53 -6.33
N ASN A 11 15.98 3.26 -5.82
CA ASN A 11 16.98 2.70 -4.93
C ASN A 11 16.33 2.47 -3.55
N PHE A 12 15.90 1.23 -3.29
CA PHE A 12 15.06 0.89 -2.14
C PHE A 12 15.89 0.63 -0.87
N LYS A 13 15.71 1.45 0.18
CA LYS A 13 16.51 1.43 1.41
C LYS A 13 15.76 0.83 2.60
N LEU A 14 15.47 -0.47 2.53
CA LEU A 14 14.64 -1.21 3.51
C LEU A 14 14.97 -0.89 4.98
N GLY A 15 16.25 -1.04 5.38
CA GLY A 15 16.65 -0.85 6.79
C GLY A 15 16.51 0.59 7.26
N GLU A 16 16.76 1.56 6.39
CA GLU A 16 16.62 2.99 6.69
C GLU A 16 15.15 3.36 6.94
N TYR A 17 14.22 2.83 6.12
CA TYR A 17 12.79 3.10 6.27
C TYR A 17 12.23 2.57 7.60
N ILE A 18 12.68 1.38 8.02
CA ILE A 18 12.31 0.79 9.31
C ILE A 18 12.83 1.66 10.46
N ASN A 19 14.13 2.00 10.45
CA ASN A 19 14.74 2.78 11.52
C ASN A 19 14.08 4.16 11.67
N LYS A 20 13.90 4.89 10.56
CA LYS A 20 13.20 6.18 10.57
C LYS A 20 11.75 6.05 11.02
N GLY A 21 11.07 4.97 10.61
CA GLY A 21 9.70 4.66 11.04
C GLY A 21 9.58 4.50 12.56
N VAL A 22 10.55 3.82 13.20
CA VAL A 22 10.62 3.70 14.66
C VAL A 22 10.94 5.03 15.32
N GLU A 23 11.88 5.80 14.79
CA GLU A 23 12.27 7.11 15.34
C GLU A 23 11.09 8.10 15.33
N LEU A 24 10.37 8.20 14.21
CA LEU A 24 9.19 9.06 14.09
C LEU A 24 8.08 8.63 15.05
N LEU A 25 7.84 7.32 15.15
CA LEU A 25 6.83 6.78 16.07
C LEU A 25 7.18 7.09 17.53
N LYS A 26 8.46 6.97 17.92
CA LYS A 26 8.91 7.32 19.28
C LYS A 26 8.80 8.82 19.57
N LYS A 27 9.09 9.67 18.57
CA LYS A 27 9.07 11.13 18.71
C LYS A 27 7.68 11.66 19.05
N ASP A 28 6.62 11.12 18.43
CA ASP A 28 5.26 11.59 18.65
C ASP A 28 4.25 10.42 18.65
N PHE A 29 4.48 9.48 19.57
CA PHE A 29 3.65 8.28 19.67
C PHE A 29 2.18 8.61 19.90
N GLY A 30 1.90 9.55 20.81
CA GLY A 30 0.53 9.89 21.20
C GLY A 30 -0.32 10.35 20.03
N ASN A 31 0.13 11.36 19.28
CA ASN A 31 -0.65 11.87 18.16
C ASN A 31 -0.72 10.87 16.99
N ILE A 32 0.37 10.14 16.72
CA ILE A 32 0.38 9.09 15.69
C ILE A 32 -0.58 7.95 16.05
N PHE A 33 -0.64 7.55 17.32
CA PHE A 33 -1.57 6.53 17.81
C PHE A 33 -3.02 7.00 17.70
N VAL A 34 -3.33 8.23 18.09
CA VAL A 34 -4.67 8.81 17.91
C VAL A 34 -5.05 8.86 16.43
N ALA A 35 -4.16 9.34 15.55
CA ALA A 35 -4.40 9.35 14.11
C ALA A 35 -4.67 7.94 13.56
N PHE A 36 -3.93 6.93 14.04
CA PHE A 36 -4.18 5.54 13.71
C PHE A 36 -5.56 5.05 14.18
N LEU A 37 -6.00 5.39 15.40
CA LEU A 37 -7.35 5.05 15.87
C LEU A 37 -8.43 5.69 14.99
N LEU A 38 -8.22 6.93 14.54
CA LEU A 38 -9.13 7.59 13.60
C LEU A 38 -9.12 6.89 12.22
N CYS A 39 -7.97 6.35 11.78
CA CYS A 39 -7.92 5.50 10.58
C CYS A 39 -8.75 4.22 10.76
N CYS A 40 -8.71 3.59 11.93
CA CYS A 40 -9.55 2.43 12.23
C CYS A 40 -11.04 2.80 12.16
N LEU A 41 -11.45 3.92 12.77
CA LEU A 41 -12.83 4.40 12.70
C LEU A 41 -13.27 4.67 11.25
N MET A 42 -12.41 5.34 10.47
CA MET A 42 -12.69 5.63 9.06
C MET A 42 -12.74 4.36 8.20
N SER A 43 -12.04 3.30 8.58
CA SER A 43 -12.08 2.00 7.89
C SER A 43 -13.38 1.21 8.12
N ILE A 44 -14.19 1.58 9.13
CA ILE A 44 -15.54 1.02 9.32
C ILE A 44 -16.47 1.50 8.19
N ILE A 45 -16.23 2.71 7.67
CA ILE A 45 -17.00 3.26 6.56
C ILE A 45 -16.57 2.53 5.27
N PRO A 46 -17.51 1.95 4.50
CA PRO A 46 -17.20 1.29 3.25
C PRO A 46 -16.36 2.19 2.32
N PHE A 47 -15.37 1.59 1.65
CA PHE A 47 -14.47 2.24 0.70
C PHE A 47 -13.57 3.35 1.27
N CYS A 48 -13.59 3.61 2.57
CA CYS A 48 -12.80 4.70 3.18
C CYS A 48 -11.47 4.24 3.78
N ALA A 49 -11.18 2.94 3.85
CA ALA A 49 -9.93 2.43 4.40
C ALA A 49 -8.69 2.91 3.62
N ALA A 50 -8.75 2.90 2.29
CA ALA A 50 -7.67 3.40 1.44
C ALA A 50 -7.50 4.92 1.54
N VAL A 51 -8.60 5.67 1.71
CA VAL A 51 -8.58 7.12 1.95
C VAL A 51 -7.92 7.42 3.29
N ALA A 52 -8.26 6.68 4.33
CA ALA A 52 -7.69 6.83 5.67
C ALA A 52 -6.16 6.59 5.64
N MET A 53 -5.74 5.53 4.95
CA MET A 53 -4.32 5.24 4.73
C MET A 53 -3.61 6.36 3.97
N GLY A 54 -4.21 6.87 2.88
CA GLY A 54 -3.68 8.01 2.14
C GLY A 54 -3.51 9.26 2.99
N ASN A 55 -4.52 9.59 3.81
CA ASN A 55 -4.48 10.73 4.72
C ASN A 55 -3.50 10.54 5.88
N MET A 56 -3.33 9.31 6.36
CA MET A 56 -2.29 8.97 7.33
C MET A 56 -0.91 9.32 6.79
N TYR A 57 -0.63 9.05 5.52
CA TYR A 57 0.65 9.45 4.92
C TYR A 57 0.78 10.97 4.77
N LYS A 58 -0.29 11.70 4.44
CA LYS A 58 -0.27 13.18 4.44
C LYS A 58 0.01 13.74 5.84
N TYR A 59 -0.65 13.20 6.85
CA TYR A 59 -0.46 13.56 8.25
C TYR A 59 0.99 13.31 8.70
N LEU A 60 1.51 12.11 8.44
CA LEU A 60 2.91 11.76 8.75
C LEU A 60 3.91 12.65 8.01
N ARG A 61 3.61 13.06 6.77
CA ARG A 61 4.43 14.00 6.01
C ARG A 61 4.47 15.38 6.66
N LYS A 62 3.32 15.92 7.09
CA LYS A 62 3.26 17.19 7.84
C LYS A 62 4.08 17.09 9.13
N LEU A 63 3.88 16.02 9.90
CA LEU A 63 4.57 15.78 11.16
C LEU A 63 6.10 15.68 10.98
N ASN A 64 6.55 14.91 9.99
CA ASN A 64 7.97 14.75 9.69
C ASN A 64 8.63 16.05 9.20
N ARG A 65 7.85 16.94 8.56
CA ARG A 65 8.29 18.28 8.12
C ARG A 65 8.11 19.36 9.20
N ASN A 66 7.77 18.98 10.43
CA ASN A 66 7.46 19.89 11.54
C ASN A 66 6.39 20.95 11.18
N GLN A 67 5.45 20.58 10.30
CA GLN A 67 4.29 21.40 9.96
C GLN A 67 3.14 21.14 10.95
N PRO A 68 2.23 22.10 11.16
CA PRO A 68 1.03 21.86 11.97
C PRO A 68 0.22 20.69 11.41
N ALA A 69 0.10 19.63 12.20
CA ALA A 69 -0.62 18.41 11.87
C ALA A 69 -1.62 18.10 12.97
N SER A 70 -2.86 17.81 12.60
CA SER A 70 -3.90 17.35 13.53
C SER A 70 -4.25 15.91 13.22
N PRO A 71 -4.39 15.01 14.21
CA PRO A 71 -4.95 13.69 13.98
C PRO A 71 -6.31 13.73 13.27
N GLY A 72 -7.09 14.80 13.44
CA GLY A 72 -8.36 15.00 12.73
C GLY A 72 -8.22 15.09 11.21
N ASP A 73 -7.03 15.39 10.68
CA ASP A 73 -6.74 15.43 9.24
C ASP A 73 -6.98 14.09 8.53
N ILE A 74 -7.10 12.99 9.30
CA ILE A 74 -7.47 11.68 8.77
C ILE A 74 -8.84 11.72 8.08
N PHE A 75 -9.79 12.53 8.54
CA PHE A 75 -11.13 12.67 7.95
C PHE A 75 -11.18 13.68 6.78
N ASP A 76 -10.22 13.64 5.85
CA ASP A 76 -10.24 14.42 4.60
C ASP A 76 -10.70 13.55 3.41
N PHE A 77 -11.87 13.84 2.85
CA PHE A 77 -12.45 13.05 1.76
C PHE A 77 -12.11 13.54 0.35
N LYS A 78 -11.19 14.50 0.19
CA LYS A 78 -10.84 15.07 -1.13
C LYS A 78 -10.40 14.03 -2.16
N ASP A 79 -9.64 13.03 -1.73
CA ASP A 79 -9.13 11.97 -2.62
C ASP A 79 -10.05 10.74 -2.66
N PHE A 80 -11.28 10.84 -2.15
CA PHE A 80 -12.21 9.72 -2.11
C PHE A 80 -12.40 9.07 -3.49
N MET A 81 -12.61 9.87 -4.54
CA MET A 81 -12.95 9.34 -5.86
C MET A 81 -11.82 8.48 -6.49
N PRO A 82 -10.55 8.91 -6.53
CA PRO A 82 -9.44 8.05 -6.94
C PRO A 82 -9.37 6.72 -6.16
N TYR A 83 -9.50 6.77 -4.83
CA TYR A 83 -9.45 5.54 -4.02
C TYR A 83 -10.67 4.64 -4.24
N PHE A 84 -11.84 5.22 -4.46
CA PHE A 84 -13.06 4.47 -4.80
C PHE A 84 -12.88 3.71 -6.11
N ILE A 85 -12.38 4.38 -7.16
CA ILE A 85 -12.08 3.74 -8.46
C ILE A 85 -11.02 2.65 -8.29
N LEU A 86 -9.95 2.91 -7.55
CA LEU A 86 -8.92 1.91 -7.26
C LEU A 86 -9.52 0.67 -6.57
N GLN A 87 -10.41 0.86 -5.59
CA GLN A 87 -11.06 -0.24 -4.90
C GLN A 87 -11.98 -1.05 -5.82
N LEU A 88 -12.70 -0.41 -6.76
CA LEU A 88 -13.50 -1.10 -7.78
C LEU A 88 -12.63 -1.92 -8.73
N ILE A 89 -11.46 -1.40 -9.13
CA ILE A 89 -10.50 -2.14 -9.97
C ILE A 89 -9.97 -3.36 -9.22
N ILE A 90 -9.59 -3.20 -7.94
CA ILE A 90 -9.12 -4.31 -7.10
C ILE A 90 -10.23 -5.36 -6.92
N LEU A 91 -11.46 -4.93 -6.65
CA LEU A 91 -12.61 -5.82 -6.52
C LEU A 91 -12.89 -6.58 -7.82
N GLY A 92 -12.90 -5.89 -8.96
CA GLY A 92 -13.07 -6.51 -10.27
C GLY A 92 -11.96 -7.52 -10.57
N GLY A 93 -10.70 -7.16 -10.32
CA GLY A 93 -9.56 -8.07 -10.46
C GLY A 93 -9.66 -9.30 -9.57
N PHE A 94 -10.09 -9.12 -8.31
CA PHE A 94 -10.34 -10.23 -7.40
C PHE A 94 -11.45 -11.15 -7.92
N LEU A 95 -12.61 -10.61 -8.32
CA LEU A 95 -13.70 -11.39 -8.89
C LEU A 95 -13.28 -12.18 -10.15
N LEU A 96 -12.46 -11.58 -11.02
CA LEU A 96 -11.91 -12.25 -12.20
C LEU A 96 -11.06 -13.48 -11.81
N LEU A 97 -10.26 -13.38 -10.74
CA LEU A 97 -9.49 -14.51 -10.22
C LEU A 97 -10.37 -15.62 -9.60
N TYR A 98 -11.64 -15.37 -9.31
CA TYR A 98 -12.56 -16.42 -8.83
C TYR A 98 -13.31 -17.13 -9.96
N ILE A 99 -13.36 -16.57 -11.17
CA ILE A 99 -14.12 -17.15 -12.29
C ILE A 99 -13.69 -18.59 -12.59
N PRO A 100 -12.38 -18.91 -12.79
CA PRO A 100 -11.96 -20.29 -13.05
C PRO A 100 -12.36 -21.25 -11.92
N LEU A 101 -12.25 -20.81 -10.67
CA LEU A 101 -12.63 -21.62 -9.51
C LEU A 101 -14.14 -21.92 -9.51
N ILE A 102 -14.98 -20.92 -9.78
CA ILE A 102 -16.43 -21.08 -9.87
C ILE A 102 -16.80 -22.05 -11.00
N ILE A 103 -16.18 -21.91 -12.18
CA ILE A 103 -16.41 -22.81 -13.33
C ILE A 103 -16.08 -24.25 -12.93
N VAL A 104 -14.91 -24.48 -12.34
CA VAL A 104 -14.50 -25.84 -11.92
C VAL A 104 -15.46 -26.39 -10.88
N MET A 105 -15.85 -25.62 -9.86
CA MET A 105 -16.80 -26.07 -8.85
C MET A 105 -18.16 -26.47 -9.44
N VAL A 106 -18.70 -25.67 -10.36
CA VAL A 106 -19.98 -25.96 -11.05
C VAL A 106 -19.87 -27.23 -11.90
N VAL A 107 -18.80 -27.36 -12.69
CA VAL A 107 -18.57 -28.52 -13.55
C VAL A 107 -18.39 -29.79 -12.72
N THR A 108 -17.51 -29.77 -11.72
CA THR A 108 -17.28 -30.95 -10.87
C THR A 108 -18.52 -31.33 -10.08
N GLY A 109 -19.26 -30.36 -9.52
CA GLY A 109 -20.49 -30.59 -8.77
C GLY A 109 -21.65 -31.11 -9.62
N SER A 110 -21.64 -30.84 -10.93
CA SER A 110 -22.62 -31.40 -11.88
C SER A 110 -22.32 -32.86 -12.29
N ILE A 111 -21.07 -33.31 -12.10
CA ILE A 111 -20.59 -34.64 -12.53
C ILE A 111 -20.46 -35.61 -11.34
N SER A 112 -20.18 -35.12 -10.12
CA SER A 112 -20.09 -35.95 -8.91
C SER A 112 -21.45 -36.17 -8.24
N GLY A 113 -21.70 -37.37 -7.72
CA GLY A 113 -22.80 -37.63 -6.79
C GLY A 113 -22.65 -36.76 -5.52
N ARG A 114 -23.78 -36.37 -4.90
CA ARG A 114 -23.83 -35.35 -3.83
C ARG A 114 -22.94 -35.61 -2.61
N ASP A 115 -22.48 -36.85 -2.39
CA ASP A 115 -21.79 -37.27 -1.17
C ASP A 115 -20.38 -37.84 -1.39
N GLU A 116 -19.84 -37.81 -2.61
CA GLU A 116 -18.46 -38.25 -2.89
C GLU A 116 -17.55 -37.06 -3.14
N GLY A 117 -16.52 -36.89 -2.29
CA GLY A 117 -15.50 -35.87 -2.50
C GLY A 117 -14.77 -36.10 -3.83
N ASN A 118 -14.77 -35.10 -4.72
CA ASN A 118 -14.18 -35.21 -6.06
C ASN A 118 -12.65 -34.97 -6.00
N PRO A 119 -11.80 -35.99 -6.21
CA PRO A 119 -10.34 -35.83 -6.14
C PRO A 119 -9.79 -34.87 -7.22
N LEU A 120 -10.50 -34.72 -8.35
CA LEU A 120 -10.13 -33.78 -9.41
C LEU A 120 -10.28 -32.32 -8.97
N LEU A 121 -11.25 -32.03 -8.10
CA LEU A 121 -11.41 -30.69 -7.53
C LEU A 121 -10.20 -30.32 -6.65
N LEU A 122 -9.75 -31.24 -5.80
CA LEU A 122 -8.56 -31.01 -4.96
C LEU A 122 -7.28 -30.85 -5.79
N LEU A 123 -7.13 -31.68 -6.84
CA LEU A 123 -5.99 -31.62 -7.75
C LEU A 123 -5.91 -30.30 -8.52
N PHE A 124 -7.06 -29.70 -8.88
CA PHE A 124 -7.10 -28.38 -9.51
C PHE A 124 -6.94 -27.24 -8.49
N MET A 125 -7.66 -27.31 -7.37
CA MET A 125 -7.78 -26.21 -6.41
C MET A 125 -6.45 -25.88 -5.74
N ILE A 126 -5.64 -26.88 -5.38
CA ILE A 126 -4.36 -26.65 -4.68
C ILE A 126 -3.38 -25.87 -5.57
N PRO A 127 -3.01 -26.31 -6.79
CA PRO A 127 -2.17 -25.52 -7.70
C PRO A 127 -2.78 -24.16 -8.04
N TYR A 128 -4.09 -24.09 -8.24
CA TYR A 128 -4.79 -22.85 -8.55
C TYR A 128 -4.65 -21.81 -7.43
N LEU A 129 -4.77 -22.24 -6.17
CA LEU A 129 -4.57 -21.38 -5.01
C LEU A 129 -3.17 -20.76 -5.00
N PHE A 130 -2.13 -21.53 -5.29
CA PHE A 130 -0.77 -21.00 -5.40
C PHE A 130 -0.62 -19.98 -6.54
N ILE A 131 -1.22 -20.23 -7.70
CA ILE A 131 -1.24 -19.29 -8.83
C ILE A 131 -1.97 -18.00 -8.44
N MET A 132 -3.12 -18.11 -7.80
CA MET A 132 -3.92 -16.97 -7.34
C MET A 132 -3.14 -16.13 -6.32
N ILE A 133 -2.53 -16.77 -5.32
CA ILE A 133 -1.68 -16.09 -4.33
C ILE A 133 -0.50 -15.40 -5.03
N ALA A 134 0.20 -16.08 -5.92
CA ALA A 134 1.31 -15.51 -6.67
C ALA A 134 0.88 -14.29 -7.51
N ALA A 135 -0.28 -14.36 -8.17
CA ALA A 135 -0.85 -13.26 -8.93
C ALA A 135 -1.18 -12.06 -8.03
N ILE A 136 -1.88 -12.30 -6.91
CA ILE A 136 -2.23 -11.24 -5.94
C ILE A 136 -0.98 -10.54 -5.43
N TYR A 137 0.03 -11.29 -4.97
CA TYR A 137 1.28 -10.69 -4.49
C TYR A 137 2.02 -9.95 -5.59
N TYR A 138 2.08 -10.49 -6.82
CA TYR A 138 2.71 -9.81 -7.94
C TYR A 138 2.07 -8.43 -8.22
N PHE A 139 0.73 -8.38 -8.32
CA PHE A 139 0.02 -7.13 -8.56
C PHE A 139 0.10 -6.17 -7.36
N ALA A 140 0.04 -6.68 -6.12
CA ALA A 140 0.18 -5.86 -4.92
C ALA A 140 1.57 -5.20 -4.82
N LEU A 141 2.64 -5.95 -5.11
CA LEU A 141 4.00 -5.40 -5.14
C LEU A 141 4.16 -4.35 -6.25
N LYS A 142 3.52 -4.55 -7.42
CA LYS A 142 3.49 -3.55 -8.49
C LYS A 142 2.65 -2.32 -8.15
N ALA A 143 1.61 -2.47 -7.32
CA ALA A 143 0.74 -1.39 -6.85
C ALA A 143 1.32 -0.62 -5.65
N PHE A 144 2.47 -1.03 -5.10
CA PHE A 144 3.00 -0.57 -3.82
C PHE A 144 3.04 0.97 -3.65
N TYR A 145 3.29 1.72 -4.72
CA TYR A 145 3.36 3.18 -4.66
C TYR A 145 2.07 3.91 -5.10
N ILE A 146 0.99 3.22 -5.45
CA ILE A 146 -0.23 3.90 -5.95
C ILE A 146 -0.86 4.78 -4.87
N THR A 147 -1.03 4.27 -3.65
CA THR A 147 -1.62 5.03 -2.54
C THR A 147 -0.88 6.35 -2.26
N PRO A 148 0.45 6.39 -2.07
CA PRO A 148 1.17 7.65 -1.86
C PRO A 148 1.25 8.53 -3.12
N LEU A 149 1.20 7.98 -4.34
CA LEU A 149 1.10 8.80 -5.56
C LEU A 149 -0.23 9.56 -5.62
N ILE A 150 -1.33 8.94 -5.19
CA ILE A 150 -2.62 9.62 -5.04
C ILE A 150 -2.51 10.68 -3.94
N SER A 151 -2.14 10.31 -2.72
CA SER A 151 -2.25 11.22 -1.57
C SER A 151 -1.16 12.30 -1.49
N LEU A 152 0.07 12.00 -1.88
CA LEU A 152 1.22 12.91 -1.72
C LEU A 152 1.54 13.71 -2.98
N LYS A 153 1.05 13.25 -4.15
CA LYS A 153 1.24 13.91 -5.46
C LYS A 153 -0.06 14.30 -6.17
N GLY A 154 -1.21 13.86 -5.70
CA GLY A 154 -2.49 14.21 -6.32
C GLY A 154 -2.70 13.57 -7.68
N ILE A 155 -2.07 12.42 -7.96
CA ILE A 155 -2.28 11.68 -9.22
C ILE A 155 -3.62 10.96 -9.13
N THR A 156 -4.66 11.53 -9.72
CA THR A 156 -6.02 10.99 -9.65
C THR A 156 -6.32 9.94 -10.71
N ASP A 157 -5.55 9.89 -11.79
CA ASP A 157 -5.68 8.86 -12.83
C ASP A 157 -4.97 7.57 -12.41
N ILE A 158 -5.75 6.48 -12.26
CA ILE A 158 -5.23 5.20 -11.76
C ILE A 158 -4.27 4.53 -12.75
N LYS A 159 -4.46 4.76 -14.06
CA LYS A 159 -3.57 4.20 -15.09
C LYS A 159 -2.21 4.88 -15.05
N GLU A 160 -2.18 6.21 -14.87
CA GLU A 160 -0.96 6.98 -14.64
C GLU A 160 -0.25 6.51 -13.37
N ALA A 161 -0.96 6.43 -12.23
CA ALA A 161 -0.40 5.96 -10.97
C ALA A 161 0.17 4.53 -11.09
N TRP A 162 -0.52 3.64 -11.81
CA TRP A 162 -0.05 2.27 -12.09
C TRP A 162 1.24 2.27 -12.92
N ASN A 163 1.30 3.06 -13.99
CA ASN A 163 2.47 3.13 -14.87
C ASN A 163 3.70 3.65 -14.11
N ILE A 164 3.52 4.68 -13.30
CA ILE A 164 4.59 5.23 -12.46
C ILE A 164 5.04 4.18 -11.43
N SER A 165 4.11 3.59 -10.68
CA SER A 165 4.42 2.56 -9.67
C SER A 165 5.12 1.34 -10.28
N LYS A 166 4.72 0.89 -11.48
CA LYS A 166 5.36 -0.22 -12.19
C LYS A 166 6.83 0.06 -12.52
N VAL A 167 7.16 1.30 -12.87
CA VAL A 167 8.53 1.74 -13.16
C VAL A 167 9.34 1.87 -11.87
N MET A 168 8.78 2.48 -10.83
CA MET A 168 9.40 2.62 -9.50
C MET A 168 9.78 1.28 -8.87
N THR A 169 8.96 0.25 -9.12
CA THR A 169 9.13 -1.12 -8.61
C THR A 169 10.02 -2.01 -9.48
N LYS A 170 10.65 -1.48 -10.54
CA LYS A 170 11.51 -2.27 -11.42
C LYS A 170 12.86 -2.53 -10.73
N GLY A 171 13.27 -3.80 -10.67
CA GLY A 171 14.57 -4.20 -10.11
C GLY A 171 14.64 -4.30 -8.58
N ASN A 172 13.57 -3.96 -7.85
CA ASN A 172 13.53 -3.95 -6.38
C ASN A 172 12.33 -4.69 -5.79
N LEU A 173 11.60 -5.51 -6.59
CA LEU A 173 10.42 -6.25 -6.11
C LEU A 173 10.71 -7.13 -4.90
N LEU A 174 11.86 -7.79 -4.87
CA LEU A 174 12.27 -8.61 -3.73
C LEU A 174 12.49 -7.75 -2.47
N SER A 175 13.12 -6.59 -2.61
CA SER A 175 13.33 -5.65 -1.49
C SER A 175 12.01 -5.11 -0.96
N ILE A 176 11.06 -4.78 -1.84
CA ILE A 176 9.71 -4.36 -1.45
C ILE A 176 9.00 -5.51 -0.73
N PHE A 177 9.06 -6.73 -1.28
CA PHE A 177 8.46 -7.90 -0.66
C PHE A 177 9.03 -8.17 0.74
N LEU A 178 10.36 -8.20 0.88
CA LEU A 178 11.02 -8.40 2.17
C LEU A 178 10.69 -7.27 3.15
N PHE A 179 10.61 -6.02 2.69
CA PHE A 179 10.19 -4.90 3.51
C PHE A 179 8.75 -5.08 4.00
N SER A 180 7.81 -5.35 3.10
CA SER A 180 6.41 -5.60 3.46
C SER A 180 6.28 -6.77 4.45
N LEU A 181 7.03 -7.85 4.22
CA LEU A 181 7.06 -9.01 5.11
C LEU A 181 7.59 -8.64 6.50
N ILE A 182 8.77 -8.04 6.59
CA ILE A 182 9.40 -7.66 7.87
C ILE A 182 8.50 -6.68 8.63
N VAL A 183 8.03 -5.62 7.98
CA VAL A 183 7.16 -4.63 8.63
C VAL A 183 5.85 -5.26 9.10
N SER A 184 5.26 -6.18 8.33
CA SER A 184 4.04 -6.89 8.74
C SER A 184 4.25 -7.78 9.96
N ILE A 185 5.41 -8.43 10.09
CA ILE A 185 5.75 -9.26 11.26
C ILE A 185 5.96 -8.35 12.47
N LEU A 186 6.75 -7.29 12.33
CA LEU A 186 7.02 -6.33 13.40
C LEU A 186 5.74 -5.67 13.92
N ALA A 187 4.82 -5.31 13.01
CA ALA A 187 3.52 -4.74 13.35
C ALA A 187 2.60 -5.71 14.11
N GLN A 188 2.87 -7.01 14.06
CA GLN A 188 2.11 -8.06 14.76
C GLN A 188 2.78 -8.54 16.06
N ILE A 189 3.98 -8.08 16.41
CA ILE A 189 4.66 -8.49 17.66
C ILE A 189 3.79 -8.18 18.89
N GLY A 190 3.01 -7.10 18.83
CA GLY A 190 2.06 -6.74 19.88
C GLY A 190 0.96 -7.79 20.14
N ALA A 191 0.69 -8.71 19.21
CA ALA A 191 -0.24 -9.82 19.45
C ALA A 191 0.27 -10.78 20.53
N ILE A 192 1.59 -10.95 20.59
CA ILE A 192 2.27 -11.80 21.58
C ILE A 192 2.20 -11.15 22.97
N ALA A 193 2.15 -9.81 23.04
CA ALA A 193 1.99 -9.03 24.26
C ALA A 193 0.50 -8.80 24.61
N CYS A 194 -0.23 -9.89 24.83
CA CYS A 194 -1.62 -9.88 25.34
C CYS A 194 -2.69 -9.31 24.39
N GLY A 195 -2.46 -9.31 23.07
CA GLY A 195 -3.44 -8.89 22.04
C GLY A 195 -3.64 -7.37 21.92
N ILE A 196 -3.67 -6.64 23.05
CA ILE A 196 -3.76 -5.17 23.07
C ILE A 196 -2.49 -4.54 22.46
N GLY A 197 -1.34 -5.19 22.62
CA GLY A 197 -0.09 -4.72 22.03
C GLY A 197 -0.19 -4.52 20.51
N VAL A 198 -1.08 -5.22 19.80
CA VAL A 198 -1.29 -5.03 18.35
C VAL A 198 -1.63 -3.58 18.02
N PHE A 199 -2.49 -2.94 18.82
CA PHE A 199 -2.85 -1.53 18.58
C PHE A 199 -1.66 -0.59 18.79
N LEU A 200 -0.69 -0.97 19.62
CA LEU A 200 0.53 -0.19 19.86
C LEU A 200 1.58 -0.41 18.75
N THR A 201 1.60 -1.59 18.14
CA THR A 201 2.57 -1.94 17.08
C THR A 201 2.07 -1.68 15.66
N LEU A 202 0.76 -1.61 15.42
CA LEU A 202 0.20 -1.31 14.10
C LEU A 202 0.54 0.11 13.57
N PRO A 203 0.62 1.18 14.38
CA PRO A 203 1.04 2.49 13.88
C PRO A 203 2.43 2.48 13.23
N PHE A 204 3.33 1.59 13.66
CA PHE A 204 4.65 1.40 13.05
C PHE A 204 4.56 1.00 11.57
N LEU A 205 3.55 0.23 11.18
CA LEU A 205 3.31 -0.12 9.78
C LEU A 205 3.21 1.16 8.93
N TYR A 206 2.44 2.16 9.39
CA TYR A 206 2.24 3.39 8.66
C TYR A 206 3.48 4.28 8.64
N THR A 207 4.21 4.40 9.76
CA THR A 207 5.41 5.23 9.81
C THR A 207 6.53 4.66 8.94
N ALA A 208 6.75 3.34 8.95
CA ALA A 208 7.75 2.70 8.09
C ALA A 208 7.40 2.84 6.61
N ASN A 209 6.14 2.56 6.22
CA ASN A 209 5.69 2.72 4.84
C ASN A 209 5.79 4.17 4.37
N TYR A 210 5.45 5.14 5.22
CA TYR A 210 5.59 6.56 4.91
C TYR A 210 7.02 6.90 4.44
N PHE A 211 8.07 6.44 5.13
CA PHE A 211 9.45 6.71 4.71
C PHE A 211 9.84 6.00 3.42
N ALA A 212 9.36 4.77 3.19
CA ALA A 212 9.56 4.08 1.92
C ALA A 212 8.91 4.85 0.75
N TYR A 213 7.77 5.50 1.00
CA TYR A 213 7.04 6.27 0.01
C TYR A 213 7.62 7.65 -0.23
N GLU A 214 7.94 8.41 0.82
CA GLU A 214 8.51 9.76 0.71
C GLU A 214 9.88 9.72 0.04
N ASP A 215 10.77 8.79 0.40
CA ASP A 215 12.09 8.65 -0.25
C ASP A 215 11.93 8.27 -1.73
N ALA A 216 11.03 7.33 -2.06
CA ALA A 216 10.78 6.95 -3.44
C ALA A 216 10.24 8.13 -4.28
N ILE A 217 9.35 8.92 -3.69
CA ILE A 217 8.83 10.15 -4.30
C ILE A 217 9.94 11.18 -4.53
N GLN A 218 10.79 11.43 -3.54
CA GLN A 218 11.90 12.38 -3.66
C GLN A 218 12.89 11.97 -4.75
N GLN A 219 13.10 10.66 -4.95
CA GLN A 219 13.97 10.18 -6.03
C GLN A 219 13.43 10.53 -7.43
N ILE A 220 12.11 10.59 -7.63
CA ILE A 220 11.48 10.80 -8.95
C ILE A 220 10.97 12.23 -9.17
N GLU A 221 10.93 13.04 -8.12
CA GLU A 221 10.70 14.49 -8.24
C GLU A 221 11.94 15.13 -8.87
N HIS A 222 11.74 15.81 -9.99
CA HIS A 222 12.77 16.64 -10.60
C HIS A 222 12.68 18.06 -10.06
N ASP A 223 13.79 18.57 -9.53
CA ASP A 223 13.95 19.99 -9.21
C ASP A 223 14.34 20.75 -10.48
N GLU A 224 13.40 21.49 -11.08
CA GLU A 224 13.64 22.40 -12.23
C GLU A 224 14.79 23.39 -11.96
N ILE A 225 15.06 23.71 -10.69
CA ILE A 225 16.12 24.63 -10.26
C ILE A 225 17.52 24.11 -10.64
N ILE A 226 17.74 22.80 -10.61
CA ILE A 226 19.04 22.20 -10.95
C ILE A 226 19.31 22.32 -12.45
N GLU A 227 18.28 22.21 -13.30
CA GLU A 227 18.42 22.27 -14.76
C GLU A 227 18.61 23.70 -15.27
N ILE A 228 17.97 24.70 -14.65
CA ILE A 228 18.20 26.12 -14.97
C ILE A 228 19.60 26.54 -14.51
N GLY A 229 20.07 26.06 -13.35
CA GLY A 229 21.45 26.26 -12.90
C GLY A 229 22.47 25.65 -13.85
N SER A 230 22.25 24.42 -14.33
CA SER A 230 23.19 23.75 -15.26
C SER A 230 23.13 24.27 -16.70
N LYS A 231 22.02 24.89 -17.13
CA LYS A 231 21.90 25.51 -18.47
C LYS A 231 22.49 26.91 -18.54
N ASN A 232 22.65 27.59 -17.40
CA ASN A 232 23.26 28.92 -17.32
C ASN A 232 24.78 28.89 -17.05
N GLU A 233 25.39 27.70 -17.00
CA GLU A 233 26.86 27.53 -16.91
C GLU A 233 27.54 27.34 -18.29
N PHE A 234 26.87 27.72 -19.39
CA PHE A 234 27.45 27.82 -20.73
C PHE A 234 27.26 29.21 -21.33
#